data_AF-A0A3P1XSL1-F1
#
_entry.id   AF-A0A3P1XSL1-F1
#
_cell.length_a   1.000
_cell.length_b   1.000
_cell.length_c   1.000
_cell.angle_alpha   90.00
_cell.angle_beta   90.00
_cell.angle_gamma   90.00
#
_symmetry.space_group_name_H-M   'P 1'
#
loop_
_entity.id
_entity.type
_entity.pdbx_description
1 polymer ?
#
loop_
_entity_poly.entity_id
_entity_poly.type
_entity_poly.pdbx_seq_one_letter_code
_entity_poly.pdbx_strand_id
1 'polypeptide(L)' 'MIRYLSSGEVAARIGVSLGALMHYKLPEPDALIGRTRGWLPETIDAWNASRPGRGNWR' A
#
# COMPACT_ATOMS: atom_id res chain seq x y z
N MET A 1 10.42 15.12 9.69
CA MET A 1 11.00 13.78 9.42
C MET A 1 10.04 13.05 8.49
N ILE A 2 10.52 12.51 7.38
CA ILE A 2 9.68 11.75 6.43
C ILE A 2 9.78 10.27 6.80
N ARG A 3 8.63 9.58 6.91
CA ARG A 3 8.57 8.14 7.17
C ARG A 3 7.88 7.43 6.02
N TYR A 4 8.56 6.45 5.44
CA TYR A 4 8.02 5.57 4.42
C TYR A 4 7.53 4.27 5.06
N LEU A 5 6.45 3.72 4.50
CA LEU A 5 5.85 2.45 4.85
C LEU A 5 6.49 1.36 4.00
N SER A 6 6.95 0.30 4.66
CA SER A 6 7.27 -0.97 4.03
C SER A 6 6.01 -1.70 3.56
N SER A 7 6.14 -2.69 2.67
CA SER A 7 4.99 -3.50 2.22
C SER A 7 4.17 -4.10 3.37
N GLY A 8 4.82 -4.50 4.47
CA GLY A 8 4.12 -5.00 5.66
C GLY A 8 3.26 -3.94 6.33
N GLU A 9 3.78 -2.71 6.46
CA GLU A 9 3.04 -1.59 7.02
C GLU A 9 1.90 -1.12 6.09
N VAL A 10 2.10 -1.19 4.78
CA VAL A 10 1.03 -0.95 3.79
C VAL A 10 -0.11 -1.95 3.97
N ALA A 11 0.20 -3.25 4.08
CA ALA A 11 -0.79 -4.30 4.32
C ALA A 11 -1.58 -4.07 5.61
N ALA A 12 -0.87 -3.77 6.71
CA ALA A 12 -1.48 -3.46 7.99
C ALA A 12 -2.39 -2.22 7.92
N ARG A 13 -1.95 -1.16 7.22
CA ARG A 13 -2.70 0.10 7.08
C ARG A 13 -4.03 -0.09 6.36
N ILE A 14 -4.08 -0.92 5.32
CA ILE A 14 -5.29 -1.17 4.52
C ILE A 14 -6.09 -2.39 4.98
N GLY A 15 -5.69 -3.03 6.08
CA GLY A 15 -6.41 -4.14 6.72
C GLY A 15 -6.37 -5.45 5.93
N VAL A 16 -5.27 -5.75 5.22
CA VAL A 16 -5.12 -6.99 4.45
C VAL A 16 -3.88 -7.77 4.89
N SER A 17 -3.81 -9.06 4.53
CA SER A 17 -2.60 -9.84 4.72
C SER A 17 -1.51 -9.41 3.73
N LEU A 18 -0.24 -9.58 4.11
CA LEU A 18 0.88 -9.30 3.21
C LEU A 18 0.81 -10.15 1.92
N GLY A 19 0.34 -11.40 2.02
CA GLY A 19 0.12 -12.26 0.85
C GLY A 19 -0.93 -11.68 -0.10
N ALA A 20 -2.07 -11.20 0.42
CA ALA A 20 -3.09 -10.54 -0.40
C ALA A 20 -2.55 -9.27 -1.06
N LEU A 21 -1.74 -8.48 -0.34
CA LEU A 21 -1.10 -7.27 -0.86
C LEU A 21 -0.22 -7.57 -2.09
N MET A 22 0.48 -8.70 -2.14
CA MET A 22 1.34 -9.06 -3.27
C MET A 22 0.58 -9.22 -4.60
N HIS A 23 -0.72 -9.48 -4.54
CA HIS A 23 -1.58 -9.58 -5.72
C HIS A 23 -2.17 -8.23 -6.15
N TYR A 24 -2.01 -7.18 -5.35
CA TYR A 24 -2.50 -5.86 -5.68
C TYR A 24 -1.53 -5.13 -6.60
N LYS A 25 -2.09 -4.39 -7.57
CA LYS A 25 -1.33 -3.42 -8.35
C LYS A 25 -1.17 -2.15 -7.51
N LEU A 26 -0.14 -2.16 -6.68
CA LEU A 26 0.25 -1.02 -5.85
C LEU A 26 0.67 0.18 -6.70
N PRO A 27 0.56 1.41 -6.17
CA PRO A 27 1.09 2.59 -6.82
C PRO A 27 2.62 2.50 -6.89
N GLU A 28 3.22 3.35 -7.73
CA GLU A 28 4.67 3.52 -7.75
C GLU A 28 5.19 3.87 -6.35
N PRO A 29 6.30 3.28 -5.89
CA PRO A 29 6.85 3.60 -4.57
C PRO A 29 7.47 5.00 -4.54
N ASP A 30 7.17 5.76 -3.49
CA ASP A 30 7.76 7.08 -3.25
C ASP A 30 9.25 7.01 -2.90
N ALA A 31 9.73 5.86 -2.41
CA ALA A 31 11.13 5.62 -2.14
C ALA A 31 11.56 4.19 -2.51
N LEU A 32 12.78 4.06 -3.03
CA LEU A 32 13.44 2.78 -3.28
C LEU A 32 14.74 2.71 -2.48
N ILE A 33 14.89 1.65 -1.67
CA ILE A 33 16.10 1.35 -0.90
C ILE A 33 16.59 -0.01 -1.36
N GLY A 34 17.47 -0.01 -2.36
CA GLY A 34 17.87 -1.24 -3.06
C GLY A 34 16.65 -1.92 -3.69
N ARG A 35 16.26 -3.09 -3.17
CA ARG A 35 15.07 -3.84 -3.62
C ARG A 35 13.81 -3.52 -2.80
N THR A 36 13.96 -2.82 -1.69
CA THR A 36 12.86 -2.48 -0.79
C THR A 36 12.11 -1.28 -1.34
N ARG A 37 10.79 -1.42 -1.40
CA ARG A 37 9.85 -0.37 -1.81
C ARG A 37 9.28 0.30 -0.57
N GLY A 38 9.23 1.63 -0.59
CA GLY A 38 8.66 2.46 0.46
C GLY A 38 7.58 3.37 -0.10
N TRP A 39 6.48 3.53 0.63
CA TRP A 39 5.40 4.44 0.26
C TRP A 39 5.11 5.44 1.35
N LEU A 40 4.69 6.65 0.99
CA LEU A 40 4.12 7.59 1.95
C LEU A 40 2.74 7.08 2.39
N PRO A 41 2.35 7.34 3.65
CA PRO A 41 1.00 7.06 4.11
C PRO A 41 -0.07 7.67 3.20
N GLU A 42 0.15 8.91 2.75
CA GLU A 42 -0.76 9.66 1.88
C GLU A 42 -0.92 9.00 0.50
N THR A 43 0.18 8.51 -0.10
CA THR A 43 0.16 7.78 -1.37
C THR A 43 -0.68 6.51 -1.26
N ILE A 44 -0.53 5.76 -0.17
CA ILE A 44 -1.32 4.55 0.08
C ILE A 44 -2.78 4.88 0.36
N ASP A 45 -3.08 5.94 1.11
CA ASP A 45 -4.46 6.32 1.41
C ASP A 45 -5.22 6.75 0.15
N ALA A 46 -4.60 7.59 -0.69
CA ALA A 46 -5.18 8.03 -1.96
C ALA A 46 -5.40 6.87 -2.93
N TRP A 47 -4.42 5.97 -3.04
CA TRP A 47 -4.57 4.75 -3.82
C TRP A 47 -5.66 3.84 -3.23
N ASN A 48 -5.71 3.63 -1.91
CA ASN A 48 -6.68 2.73 -1.27
C ASN A 48 -8.12 3.25 -1.38
N ALA A 49 -8.31 4.57 -1.41
CA ALA A 49 -9.61 5.20 -1.64
C ALA A 49 -10.11 5.03 -3.09
N SER A 50 -9.18 4.98 -4.05
CA SER A 50 -9.48 4.87 -5.49
C SER A 50 -9.34 3.44 -6.03
N ARG A 51 -8.83 2.50 -5.23
CA ARG A 51 -8.47 1.16 -5.73
C ARG A 51 -9.71 0.42 -6.25
N PRO A 52 -9.62 -0.25 -7.40
CA PRO A 52 -10.68 -1.11 -7.92
C PRO A 52 -10.78 -2.36 -7.04
N GLY A 53 -11.50 -2.25 -5.93
CA GLY A 53 -11.49 -3.29 -4.90
C GLY A 53 -11.98 -2.82 -3.53
N ARG A 54 -13.12 -2.14 -3.49
CA ARG A 54 -14.09 -2.35 -2.41
C ARG A 54 -15.26 -3.08 -3.07
N GLY A 55 -15.31 -4.40 -2.90
CA GLY A 55 -16.58 -5.08 -3.08
C GLY A 55 -17.61 -4.34 -2.22
N ASN A 56 -18.60 -3.73 -2.86
CA ASN A 56 -19.89 -3.45 -2.25
C ASN A 56 -20.49 -4.78 -1.79
N TRP A 57 -20.00 -5.32 -0.67
CA TRP A 57 -20.73 -6.35 0.06
C TRP A 57 -21.79 -5.60 0.88
N ARG A 58 -22.89 -5.28 0.22
CA ARG A 58 -24.18 -5.16 0.90
C ARG A 58 -24.74 -6.55 1.14
#